data_AF-A0A381ZHI9-F1
#
_entry.id   AF-A0A381ZHI9-F1
#
_cell.length_a   1.000
_cell.length_b   1.000
_cell.length_c   1.000
_cell.angle_alpha   90.00
_cell.angle_beta   90.00
_cell.angle_gamma   90.00
#
_symmetry.space_group_name_H-M   'P 1'
#
loop_
_entity.id
_entity.type
_entity.pdbx_description
1 polymer ?
#
loop_
_entity_poly.entity_id
_entity_poly.type
_entity_poly.pdbx_seq_one_letter_code
_entity_poly.pdbx_strand_id
1 'polypeptide(L)' 'MKLIIQIPCFNEEKTLPETLKDLPKSIHGIDDIEILIIDDGSTDQTKKVAREHGAH' A
#
# COMPACT_ATOMS: atom_id res chain seq x y z
N MET A 1 19.44 2.72 -2.92
CA MET A 1 18.66 1.53 -3.30
C MET A 1 17.18 1.83 -3.19
N LYS A 2 16.34 1.29 -4.08
CA LYS A 2 14.88 1.46 -4.05
C LYS A 2 14.21 0.20 -3.52
N LEU A 3 13.26 0.35 -2.60
CA LEU A 3 12.42 -0.72 -2.07
C LEU A 3 11.00 -0.56 -2.62
N ILE A 4 10.41 -1.65 -3.09
CA ILE A 4 8.99 -1.72 -3.46
C ILE A 4 8.30 -2.66 -2.49
N ILE A 5 7.34 -2.15 -1.72
CA ILE A 5 6.48 -2.95 -0.84
C ILE A 5 5.23 -3.30 -1.62
N GLN A 6 5.07 -4.59 -1.96
CA GLN A 6 3.91 -5.09 -2.69
C GLN A 6 2.89 -5.65 -1.69
N ILE A 7 1.65 -5.19 -1.76
CA ILE A 7 0.57 -5.64 -0.87
C ILE A 7 -0.58 -6.17 -1.73
N PRO A 8 -0.84 -7.49 -1.73
CA PRO A 8 -2.04 -8.02 -2.33
C PRO A 8 -3.26 -7.65 -1.48
N CYS A 9 -4.34 -7.22 -2.13
CA CYS A 9 -5.57 -6.82 -1.45
C CYS A 9 -6.81 -7.42 -2.13
N PHE A 10 -7.78 -7.86 -1.32
CA PHE A 10 -9.12 -8.23 -1.75
C PHE A 10 -10.15 -7.76 -0.72
N ASN A 11 -10.93 -6.74 -1.08
CA ASN A 11 -11.96 -6.12 -0.24
C ASN A 11 -11.46 -5.63 1.15
N GLU A 12 -10.39 -4.84 1.12
CA GLU A 12 -9.70 -4.30 2.30
C GLU A 12 -9.95 -2.80 2.56
N GLU A 13 -11.05 -2.22 2.07
CA GLU A 13 -11.32 -0.77 2.20
C GLU A 13 -11.26 -0.26 3.67
N LYS A 14 -11.50 -1.15 4.65
CA LYS A 14 -11.54 -0.82 6.08
C LYS A 14 -10.21 -1.05 6.79
N THR A 15 -9.39 -1.99 6.30
CA THR A 15 -8.15 -2.45 6.97
C THR A 15 -6.91 -1.85 6.33
N LEU A 16 -6.93 -1.63 5.02
CA LEU A 16 -5.81 -1.10 4.26
C LEU A 16 -5.25 0.22 4.82
N PRO A 17 -6.06 1.19 5.31
CA PRO A 17 -5.53 2.43 5.91
C PRO A 17 -4.58 2.19 7.09
N GLU A 18 -4.93 1.28 8.00
CA GLU A 18 -4.09 0.96 9.16
C GLU A 18 -2.81 0.26 8.71
N THR A 19 -2.90 -0.70 7.80
CA THR A 19 -1.73 -1.36 7.21
C THR A 19 -0.76 -0.35 6.58
N LEU A 20 -1.25 0.59 5.76
CA LEU A 20 -0.42 1.62 5.10
C LEU A 20 0.19 2.62 6.09
N LYS A 21 -0.50 2.88 7.21
CA LYS A 21 -0.01 3.74 8.29
C LYS A 21 1.16 3.08 9.05
N ASP A 22 1.10 1.77 9.25
CA ASP A 22 2.12 1.01 9.98
C ASP A 22 3.39 0.73 9.17
N LEU A 23 3.34 0.93 7.84
CA LEU A 23 4.52 0.77 6.99
C LEU A 23 5.62 1.79 7.34
N PRO A 24 6.90 1.37 7.33
CA PRO A 24 8.02 2.27 7.58
C PRO A 24 8.09 3.35 6.49
N LYS A 25 8.29 4.59 6.92
CA LYS A 25 8.49 5.74 6.01
C LYS A 25 9.95 5.95 5.62
N SER A 26 10.88 5.33 6.35
CA SER A 26 12.31 5.33 6.04
C SER A 26 12.98 4.08 6.60
N ILE A 27 14.02 3.62 5.90
CA ILE A 27 14.86 2.49 6.29
C ILE A 27 16.32 2.88 5.99
N HIS A 28 17.22 2.68 6.94
CA HIS A 28 18.64 2.99 6.74
C HIS A 28 19.20 2.22 5.54
N GLY A 29 19.80 2.93 4.58
CA GLY A 29 20.35 2.34 3.33
C GLY A 29 19.34 2.21 2.18
N ILE A 30 18.09 2.64 2.36
CA ILE A 30 17.07 2.73 1.31
C ILE A 30 16.79 4.20 1.01
N ASP A 31 16.92 4.58 -0.26
CA ASP A 31 16.75 5.97 -0.71
C ASP A 31 15.29 6.29 -1.03
N ASP A 32 14.54 5.28 -1.50
CA ASP A 32 13.16 5.42 -1.97
C ASP A 32 12.34 4.19 -1.58
N ILE A 33 11.15 4.41 -1.04
CA ILE A 33 10.16 3.39 -0.68
C ILE A 33 8.90 3.68 -1.47
N GLU A 34 8.54 2.75 -2.35
CA GLU A 34 7.29 2.80 -3.12
C GLU A 34 6.35 1.69 -2.67
N ILE A 35 5.05 1.97 -2.63
CA ILE A 35 4.01 1.00 -2.25
C ILE A 35 3.18 0.70 -3.48
N LEU A 36 3.09 -0.60 -3.81
CA LEU A 36 2.32 -1.11 -4.94
C LEU A 36 1.20 -2.02 -4.43
N ILE A 37 -0.05 -1.67 -4.72
CA ILE A 37 -1.20 -2.52 -4.40
C ILE A 37 -1.51 -3.46 -5.56
N ILE A 38 -1.59 -4.75 -5.26
CA ILE A 38 -2.03 -5.77 -6.20
C ILE A 38 -3.47 -6.13 -5.85
N ASP A 39 -4.42 -5.50 -6.55
CA ASP A 39 -5.84 -5.79 -6.35
C ASP A 39 -6.23 -7.14 -6.97
N ASP A 40 -6.77 -8.05 -6.14
CA ASP A 40 -7.21 -9.38 -6.55
C ASP A 40 -8.72 -9.42 -6.85
N GLY A 41 -9.20 -8.40 -7.58
CA GLY A 41 -10.60 -8.32 -8.00
C GLY A 41 -11.55 -7.80 -6.91
N SER A 42 -11.13 -6.82 -6.11
CA SER A 42 -12.01 -6.22 -5.11
C SER A 42 -13.24 -5.58 -5.74
N THR A 43 -14.37 -5.71 -5.05
CA THR A 43 -15.67 -5.14 -5.41
C THR A 43 -16.05 -3.93 -4.54
N ASP A 44 -15.21 -3.59 -3.58
CA ASP A 44 -15.37 -2.46 -2.66
C ASP A 44 -14.45 -1.27 -3.03
N GLN A 45 -14.27 -0.32 -2.11
CA GLN A 45 -13.48 0.88 -2.35
C GLN A 45 -11.96 0.70 -2.12
N THR A 46 -11.44 -0.52 -2.01
CA THR A 46 -10.01 -0.82 -1.77
C THR A 46 -9.08 0.00 -2.66
N LYS A 47 -9.33 0.03 -3.98
CA LYS A 47 -8.52 0.78 -4.96
C LYS A 47 -8.50 2.29 -4.70
N LYS A 48 -9.65 2.83 -4.28
CA LYS A 48 -9.77 4.27 -3.98
C LYS A 48 -8.97 4.59 -2.72
N VAL A 49 -9.16 3.79 -1.68
CA VAL A 49 -8.46 3.93 -0.39
C VAL A 49 -6.94 3.86 -0.56
N ALA A 50 -6.44 2.89 -1.34
CA ALA A 50 -5.03 2.77 -1.69
C ALA A 50 -4.43 4.08 -2.23
N ARG A 51 -5.09 4.67 -3.24
CA ARG A 51 -4.64 5.90 -3.91
C ARG A 51 -4.66 7.11 -2.99
N GLU A 52 -5.69 7.24 -2.16
CA GLU A 52 -5.80 8.33 -1.17
C GLU A 52 -4.67 8.29 -0.13
N HIS A 53 -4.06 7.11 0.10
CA HIS A 53 -2.95 6.91 1.02
C HIS A 53 -1.57 6.88 0.32
N GLY A 54 -1.52 7.23 -0.97
CA GLY A 54 -0.27 7.33 -1.73
C GLY A 54 0.30 5.99 -2.20
N ALA A 55 -0.50 4.92 -2.20
CA ALA A 55 -0.13 3.66 -2.83
C ALA A 55 -0.60 3.63 -4.29
N HIS A 56 0.20 2.97 -5.15
CA HIS A 56 -0.01 2.89 -6.60
C HIS A 56 -0.81 1.65 -7.00
#